data_AF-A0A2E6J9P3-F1
#
_entry.id   AF-A0A2E6J9P3-F1
#
_cell.length_a   1.000
_cell.length_b   1.000
_cell.length_c   1.000
_cell.angle_alpha   90.00
_cell.angle_beta   90.00
_cell.angle_gamma   90.00
#
_symmetry.space_group_name_H-M   'P 1'
#
loop_
_entity.id
_entity.type
_entity.pdbx_description
1 polymer ?
#
loop_
_entity_poly.entity_id
_entity_poly.type
_entity_poly.pdbx_seq_one_letter_code
_entity_poly.pdbx_strand_id
1 'polypeptide(L)'
;MAHDIEEHHPATSTYLKIFVILSVMTLIEFGVFYLDLNSALMTWIIFALSLIKFVLVVGFYMHLKMDDWRFRVLFVAPFIIMILIMIVLLALFSNLTR
;
A
#
# COMPACT_ATOMS: atom_id res chain seq x y z
N MET A 1 10.65 34.71 27.29
CA MET A 1 11.62 33.60 27.28
C MET A 1 11.10 32.58 26.29
N ALA A 2 11.50 32.70 25.03
CA ALA A 2 11.23 31.72 23.99
C ALA A 2 12.37 30.70 24.08
N HIS A 3 12.06 29.45 24.36
CA HIS A 3 13.04 28.38 24.49
C HIS A 3 12.48 27.11 23.83
N ASP A 4 13.24 26.63 22.84
CA ASP A 4 13.22 25.36 22.11
C ASP A 4 12.00 24.94 21.30
N ILE A 5 12.00 25.38 20.05
CA ILE A 5 11.54 24.56 18.92
C ILE A 5 12.75 23.75 18.43
N GLU A 6 13.08 22.62 19.05
CA GLU A 6 14.08 21.73 18.47
C GLU A 6 14.06 20.28 18.99
N GLU A 7 12.90 19.61 18.92
CA GLU A 7 12.90 18.14 18.88
C GLU A 7 12.92 17.66 17.43
N HIS A 8 14.09 17.83 16.80
CA HIS A 8 14.47 17.15 15.57
C HIS A 8 14.59 15.65 15.86
N HIS A 9 13.48 14.92 15.80
CA HIS A 9 13.50 13.47 15.62
C HIS A 9 13.63 13.17 14.11
N PRO A 10 14.84 12.82 13.60
CA PRO A 10 15.11 12.68 12.16
C PRO A 10 14.27 11.60 11.47
N ALA A 11 13.64 10.70 12.23
CA ALA A 11 12.70 9.72 11.71
C ALA A 11 11.37 10.37 11.25
N THR A 12 10.78 11.28 12.05
CA THR A 12 9.41 11.77 11.88
C THR A 12 9.19 12.53 10.57
N SER A 13 10.18 13.32 10.13
CA SER A 13 10.11 14.08 8.86
C SER A 13 9.99 13.17 7.64
N THR A 14 10.62 11.99 7.67
CA THR A 14 10.56 11.03 6.56
C THR A 14 9.17 10.40 6.45
N TYR A 15 8.59 9.98 7.57
CA TYR A 15 7.22 9.45 7.61
C TYR A 15 6.19 10.48 7.16
N LEU A 16 6.35 11.75 7.59
CA LEU A 16 5.45 12.83 7.18
C LEU A 16 5.51 13.09 5.66
N LYS A 17 6.69 13.03 5.04
CA LYS A 17 6.80 13.13 3.57
C LYS A 17 6.05 12.00 2.86
N ILE A 18 6.18 10.78 3.35
CA ILE A 18 5.51 9.60 2.77
C ILE A 18 3.99 9.68 2.97
N PHE A 19 3.54 10.16 4.13
CA PHE A 19 2.14 10.47 4.39
C PHE A 19 1.54 11.42 3.34
N VAL A 20 2.26 12.51 3.04
CA VAL A 20 1.81 13.50 2.05
C VAL A 20 1.74 12.86 0.66
N ILE A 21 2.74 12.06 0.27
CA ILE A 21 2.74 11.34 -1.02
C ILE A 21 1.51 10.42 -1.12
N LEU A 22 1.25 9.60 -0.11
CA LEU A 22 0.08 8.70 -0.06
C LEU A 22 -1.25 9.46 -0.12
N SER A 23 -1.32 10.61 0.57
CA SER A 23 -2.50 11.47 0.55
C SER A 23 -2.76 12.03 -0.84
N VAL A 24 -1.71 12.54 -1.52
CA VAL A 24 -1.81 13.02 -2.90
C VAL A 24 -2.22 11.90 -3.85
N MET A 25 -1.63 10.71 -3.74
CA MET A 25 -2.04 9.55 -4.53
C MET A 25 -3.51 9.17 -4.29
N THR A 26 -4.04 9.42 -3.10
CA THR A 26 -5.45 9.17 -2.77
C THR A 26 -6.36 10.21 -3.39
N LEU A 27 -5.98 11.49 -3.36
CA LEU A 27 -6.71 12.54 -4.08
C LEU A 27 -6.73 12.29 -5.59
N ILE A 28 -5.61 11.83 -6.17
CA ILE A 28 -5.54 11.46 -7.59
C ILE A 28 -6.49 10.30 -7.88
N GLU A 29 -6.52 9.27 -7.03
CA GLU A 29 -7.42 8.13 -7.21
C GLU A 29 -8.88 8.58 -7.21
N PHE A 30 -9.29 9.42 -6.24
CA PHE A 30 -10.61 10.03 -6.26
C PHE A 30 -10.86 10.81 -7.54
N GLY A 31 -9.91 11.63 -8.00
CA GLY A 31 -10.01 12.36 -9.26
C GLY A 31 -10.24 11.43 -10.47
N VAL A 32 -9.49 10.33 -10.56
CA VAL A 32 -9.64 9.32 -11.62
C VAL A 32 -11.01 8.65 -11.56
N PHE A 33 -11.56 8.41 -10.36
CA PHE A 33 -12.92 7.89 -10.19
C PHE A 33 -14.01 8.85 -10.68
N TYR A 34 -13.77 10.16 -10.63
CA TYR A 34 -14.73 11.17 -11.09
C TYR A 34 -14.65 11.46 -12.59
N LEU A 35 -13.54 11.09 -13.24
CA LEU A 35 -13.41 11.22 -14.68
C LEU A 35 -14.05 10.00 -15.35
N ASP A 36 -15.01 10.22 -16.25
CA ASP A 36 -15.62 9.19 -17.10
C ASP A 36 -14.61 8.67 -18.14
N LEU A 37 -13.56 7.99 -17.65
CA LEU A 37 -12.57 7.31 -18.47
C LEU A 37 -13.11 5.95 -18.94
N ASN A 38 -12.47 5.41 -19.97
CA ASN A 38 -12.73 4.03 -20.40
C ASN A 38 -12.57 3.07 -19.20
N SER A 39 -13.59 2.24 -18.96
CA SER A 39 -13.66 1.35 -17.79
C SER A 39 -12.44 0.44 -17.65
N ALA A 40 -11.83 0.02 -18.76
CA ALA A 40 -10.61 -0.80 -18.72
C ALA A 40 -9.40 0.01 -18.23
N LEU A 41 -9.19 1.22 -18.75
CA LEU A 41 -8.08 2.08 -18.33
C LEU A 41 -8.22 2.50 -16.87
N MET A 42 -9.44 2.85 -16.45
CA MET A 42 -9.76 3.18 -15.07
C MET A 42 -9.38 2.04 -14.11
N THR A 43 -9.76 0.81 -14.42
CA THR A 43 -9.41 -0.38 -13.61
C THR A 43 -7.91 -0.54 -13.45
N TRP A 44 -7.15 -0.40 -14.54
CA TRP A 44 -5.70 -0.56 -14.51
C TRP A 44 -5.01 0.53 -13.70
N ILE A 45 -5.46 1.79 -13.83
CA ILE A 45 -4.89 2.93 -13.10
C ILE A 45 -5.13 2.80 -11.59
N ILE A 46 -6.37 2.51 -11.19
CA ILE A 46 -6.73 2.37 -9.76
C ILE A 46 -6.01 1.17 -9.14
N PHE A 47 -5.92 0.05 -9.87
CA PHE A 47 -5.18 -1.12 -9.43
C PHE A 47 -3.69 -0.82 -9.23
N ALA A 48 -3.06 -0.15 -10.19
CA ALA A 48 -1.66 0.23 -10.10
C ALA A 48 -1.41 1.21 -8.94
N LEU A 49 -2.24 2.24 -8.79
CA LEU A 49 -2.15 3.19 -7.69
C LEU A 49 -2.29 2.49 -6.33
N SER A 50 -3.27 1.60 -6.18
CA SER A 50 -3.47 0.81 -4.95
C SER A 50 -2.27 -0.08 -4.63
N LEU A 51 -1.70 -0.75 -5.64
CA LEU A 51 -0.52 -1.59 -5.46
C LEU A 51 0.70 -0.78 -5.00
N ILE A 52 0.93 0.40 -5.62
CA ILE A 52 2.04 1.28 -5.24
C ILE A 52 1.87 1.77 -3.80
N LYS A 53 0.65 2.17 -3.41
CA LYS A 53 0.36 2.59 -2.03
C LYS A 53 0.65 1.48 -1.04
N PHE A 54 0.20 0.26 -1.34
CA PHE A 54 0.47 -0.91 -0.51
C PHE A 54 1.97 -1.11 -0.29
N VAL A 55 2.78 -1.07 -1.35
CA VAL A 55 4.24 -1.22 -1.27
C VAL A 55 4.88 -0.10 -0.44
N LEU A 56 4.43 1.16 -0.61
CA LEU A 56 4.91 2.29 0.18
C LEU A 56 4.58 2.13 1.67
N VAL A 57 3.36 1.70 2.01
CA VAL A 57 2.92 1.48 3.39
C VAL A 57 3.71 0.34 4.04
N VAL A 58 3.84 -0.79 3.34
CA VAL A 58 4.60 -1.95 3.82
C VAL A 58 6.08 -1.60 3.97
N GLY A 59 6.69 -0.93 2.98
CA GLY A 59 8.11 -0.60 3.01
C GLY A 59 8.49 0.42 4.09
N PHE A 60 7.65 1.45 4.29
CA PHE A 60 7.99 2.56 5.19
C PHE A 60 7.23 2.54 6.51
N TYR A 61 5.90 2.38 6.51
CA TYR A 61 5.10 2.41 7.75
C TYR A 61 5.17 1.13 8.57
N MET A 62 5.29 -0.03 7.92
CA MET A 62 5.52 -1.30 8.64
C MET A 62 6.99 -1.51 9.02
N HIS A 63 7.85 -0.49 8.90
CA HIS A 63 9.25 -0.48 9.32
C HIS A 63 10.16 -1.52 8.62
N LEU A 64 9.65 -2.28 7.66
CA LEU A 64 10.35 -3.39 6.96
C LEU A 64 11.66 -3.03 6.25
N LYS A 65 11.84 -1.73 5.94
CA LYS A 65 13.08 -1.21 5.36
C LYS A 65 14.14 -0.85 6.42
N MET A 66 13.73 -0.51 7.65
CA MET A 66 14.63 -0.13 8.75
C MET A 66 14.81 -1.24 9.80
N ASP A 67 13.97 -2.27 9.77
CA ASP A 67 14.01 -3.43 10.65
C ASP A 67 14.69 -4.67 10.03
N ASP A 68 15.01 -5.63 10.89
CA ASP A 68 15.62 -6.91 10.53
C ASP A 68 14.79 -7.72 9.52
N TRP A 69 15.47 -8.54 8.72
CA TRP A 69 14.87 -9.35 7.65
C TRP A 69 13.71 -10.26 8.13
N ARG A 70 13.70 -10.60 9.42
CA ARG A 70 12.68 -11.42 10.08
C ARG A 70 11.29 -10.81 10.01
N PHE A 71 11.17 -9.49 10.17
CA PHE A 71 9.87 -8.80 10.07
C PHE A 71 9.33 -8.86 8.64
N ARG A 72 10.23 -8.81 7.64
CA ARG A 72 9.88 -8.92 6.23
C ARG A 72 9.33 -10.29 5.89
N VAL A 73 9.96 -11.35 6.43
CA VAL A 73 9.46 -12.71 6.28
C VAL A 73 8.12 -12.89 7.00
N LEU A 74 7.95 -12.33 8.20
CA LEU A 74 6.71 -12.43 8.97
C LEU A 74 5.52 -11.78 8.25
N PHE A 75 5.74 -10.73 7.46
CA PHE A 75 4.69 -10.12 6.64
C PHE A 75 4.46 -10.84 5.30
N VAL A 76 5.54 -11.20 4.59
CA VAL A 76 5.46 -11.77 3.25
C VAL A 76 4.94 -13.22 3.27
N ALA A 77 5.29 -14.01 4.28
CA ALA A 77 4.83 -15.40 4.39
C ALA A 77 3.30 -15.53 4.46
N PRO A 78 2.58 -14.88 5.38
CA PRO A 78 1.12 -14.92 5.40
C PRO A 78 0.50 -14.23 4.19
N PHE A 79 1.13 -13.21 3.60
CA PHE A 79 0.65 -12.57 2.37
C PHE A 79 0.63 -13.54 1.18
N ILE A 80 1.69 -14.33 1.01
CA ILE A 80 1.75 -15.38 -0.03
C ILE A 80 0.68 -16.44 0.24
N ILE A 81 0.54 -16.89 1.49
CA ILE A 81 -0.48 -17.86 1.87
C ILE A 81 -1.89 -17.33 1.55
N MET A 82 -2.17 -16.06 1.84
CA MET A 82 -3.44 -15.41 1.52
C MET A 82 -3.73 -15.44 0.01
N ILE A 83 -2.74 -15.10 -0.82
CA ILE A 83 -2.88 -15.14 -2.29
C ILE A 83 -3.12 -16.57 -2.77
N LEU A 84 -2.40 -17.55 -2.23
CA LEU A 84 -2.57 -18.96 -2.58
C LEU A 84 -3.99 -19.45 -2.23
N ILE A 85 -4.47 -19.15 -1.02
CA ILE A 85 -5.82 -19.50 -0.59
C ILE A 85 -6.85 -18.85 -1.52
N MET A 86 -6.68 -17.57 -1.88
CA MET A 86 -7.57 -16.87 -2.81
C MET A 86 -7.64 -17.58 -4.18
N ILE A 87 -6.49 -17.95 -4.74
CA ILE A 87 -6.41 -18.65 -6.04
C ILE A 87 -7.06 -20.04 -5.94
N VAL A 88 -6.78 -20.79 -4.87
CA VAL A 88 -7.34 -22.12 -4.64
C VAL A 88 -8.86 -22.06 -4.50
N LEU A 89 -9.39 -21.08 -3.76
CA LEU A 89 -10.83 -20.89 -3.63
C LEU A 89 -11.47 -20.51 -4.96
N LEU A 90 -10.88 -19.60 -5.73
CA LEU A 90 -11.37 -19.24 -7.07
C LEU A 90 -11.40 -20.46 -8.00
N ALA A 91 -10.36 -21.30 -7.98
CA ALA A 91 -10.32 -22.53 -8.76
C ALA A 91 -11.36 -23.56 -8.30
N LEU A 92 -11.55 -23.72 -6.98
CA LEU A 92 -12.54 -24.63 -6.40
C LEU A 92 -13.96 -24.23 -6.80
N PHE A 93 -14.34 -22.97 -6.61
CA PHE A 93 -15.67 -22.48 -6.98
C PHE A 93 -15.88 -22.49 -8.50
N SER A 94 -14.86 -22.13 -9.29
CA SER A 94 -14.95 -22.23 -10.75
C SER A 94 -15.17 -23.67 -11.24
N ASN A 95 -14.67 -24.67 -10.52
CA ASN A 95 -14.87 -26.08 -10.86
C ASN A 95 -16.23 -26.58 -10.34
N LEU A 96 -16.64 -26.16 -9.14
CA LEU A 96 -17.90 -26.56 -8.51
C LEU A 96 -19.15 -25.96 -9.18
N THR A 97 -19.04 -24.77 -9.76
CA THR A 97 -20.16 -24.06 -10.42
C THR A 97 -20.34 -24.46 -11.90
N ARG A 98 -19.49 -25.34 -12.45
CA ARG A 98 -19.73 -26.00 -13.74
C ARG A 98 -20.55 -27.27 -13.57
#